data_AF-A0A965VB89-F1
#
_entry.id   AF-A0A965VB89-F1
#
_cell.length_a   1.000
_cell.length_b   1.000
_cell.length_c   1.000
_cell.angle_alpha   90.00
_cell.angle_beta   90.00
_cell.angle_gamma   90.00
#
_symmetry.space_group_name_H-M   'P 1'
#
loop_
_entity.id
_entity.type
_entity.pdbx_description
1 polymer ?
#
loop_
_entity_poly.entity_id
_entity_poly.type
_entity_poly.pdbx_seq_one_letter_code
_entity_poly.pdbx_strand_id
1 'polypeptide(L)'
;MLIFRQFTFYIALAGFVGVFLLVKQMQQKPPSPPPAVEPARSPFPASVAATGILEAVRENVKIATPKAALIQKVAVEVGSKVKAGDVILQLDDREARARLNTLRLQLGALRAALDAGKVMQADAADQLARAEKLAKDNVISVDERKRREFGAQSWDARIAKSEADIK
;
A
#
# COMPACT_ATOMS: atom_id res chain seq x y z
N MET A 1 -11.96 82.92 -83.24
CA MET A 1 -11.25 81.73 -82.72
C MET A 1 -11.46 81.61 -81.19
N LEU A 2 -12.71 81.40 -80.75
CA LEU A 2 -13.10 81.38 -79.32
C LEU A 2 -14.14 80.27 -79.01
N ILE A 3 -15.01 79.95 -79.98
CA ILE A 3 -16.01 78.87 -79.91
C ILE A 3 -15.36 77.47 -79.81
N PHE A 4 -14.26 77.22 -80.53
CA PHE A 4 -13.56 75.92 -80.48
C PHE A 4 -12.92 75.64 -79.11
N ARG A 5 -12.50 76.67 -78.37
CA ARG A 5 -11.89 76.54 -77.03
C ARG A 5 -12.89 76.11 -75.95
N GLN A 6 -14.15 76.52 -76.10
CA GLN A 6 -15.22 76.17 -75.16
C GLN A 6 -15.63 74.70 -75.34
N PHE A 7 -15.69 74.21 -76.57
CA PHE A 7 -16.01 72.81 -76.88
C PHE A 7 -14.97 71.83 -76.31
N THR A 8 -13.67 72.13 -76.45
CA THR A 8 -12.60 71.32 -75.88
C THR A 8 -12.66 71.28 -74.35
N PHE A 9 -13.08 72.37 -73.70
CA PHE A 9 -13.23 72.44 -72.24
C PHE A 9 -14.35 71.52 -71.73
N TYR A 10 -15.51 71.48 -72.40
CA TYR A 10 -16.61 70.59 -72.01
C TYR A 10 -16.27 69.10 -72.21
N ILE A 11 -15.54 68.75 -73.27
CA ILE A 11 -15.07 67.37 -73.50
C ILE A 11 -14.07 66.95 -72.41
N ALA A 12 -13.13 67.83 -72.05
CA ALA A 12 -12.19 67.57 -70.96
C ALA A 12 -12.89 67.40 -69.61
N LEU A 13 -13.90 68.22 -69.32
CA LEU A 13 -14.69 68.12 -68.09
C LEU A 13 -15.52 66.83 -68.04
N ALA A 14 -16.16 66.44 -69.15
CA ALA A 14 -16.89 65.19 -69.26
C ALA A 14 -15.97 63.97 -69.11
N GLY A 15 -14.77 64.03 -69.70
CA GLY A 15 -13.73 63.02 -69.51
C GLY A 15 -13.29 62.91 -68.05
N PHE A 16 -13.08 64.03 -67.38
CA PHE A 16 -12.68 64.05 -65.96
C PHE A 16 -13.78 63.49 -65.05
N VAL A 17 -15.04 63.85 -65.29
CA VAL A 17 -16.18 63.30 -64.54
C VAL A 17 -16.33 61.79 -64.80
N GLY A 18 -16.16 61.35 -66.05
CA GLY A 18 -16.18 59.93 -66.40
C GLY A 18 -15.09 59.13 -65.69
N VAL A 19 -13.86 59.63 -65.67
CA VAL A 19 -12.73 59.01 -64.96
C VAL A 19 -12.98 59.01 -63.45
N PHE A 20 -13.49 60.10 -62.88
CA PHE A 20 -13.79 60.19 -61.46
C PHE A 20 -14.86 59.18 -61.02
N LEU A 21 -15.93 59.02 -61.80
CA LEU A 21 -16.98 58.04 -61.53
C LEU A 21 -16.44 56.60 -61.65
N LEU A 22 -15.59 56.33 -62.63
CA LEU A 22 -14.96 55.02 -62.82
C LEU A 22 -14.06 54.65 -61.63
N VAL A 23 -13.22 55.58 -61.17
CA VAL A 23 -12.33 55.37 -60.01
C VAL A 23 -13.14 55.15 -58.74
N LYS A 24 -14.21 55.93 -58.54
CA LYS A 24 -15.10 55.76 -57.38
C LYS A 24 -15.80 54.40 -57.37
N GLN A 25 -16.12 53.86 -58.56
CA GLN A 25 -16.72 52.53 -58.70
C GLN A 25 -15.68 51.42 -58.47
N MET A 26 -14.45 51.59 -58.96
CA MET A 26 -13.37 50.61 -58.75
C MET A 26 -12.82 50.60 -57.31
N GLN A 27 -12.95 51.70 -56.57
CA GLN A 27 -12.57 51.77 -55.15
C GLN A 27 -13.58 51.12 -54.20
N GLN A 28 -14.73 50.63 -54.70
CA GLN A 28 -15.64 49.84 -53.88
C GLN A 28 -15.03 48.47 -53.63
N LYS A 29 -14.33 48.35 -52.50
CA LYS A 29 -13.82 47.08 -52.01
C LYS A 29 -15.03 46.19 -51.68
N PRO A 30 -15.23 45.05 -52.36
CA PRO A 30 -16.35 44.18 -52.03
C PRO A 30 -16.24 43.74 -50.58
N PRO A 31 -17.36 43.62 -49.84
CA PRO A 31 -17.32 43.17 -48.46
C PRO A 31 -16.66 41.80 -48.40
N SER A 32 -15.73 41.62 -47.45
CA SER A 32 -15.06 40.33 -47.27
C SER A 32 -16.11 39.23 -47.06
N PRO A 33 -15.95 38.06 -47.71
CA PRO A 33 -16.89 36.96 -47.53
C PRO A 33 -16.92 36.54 -46.06
N PRO A 34 -18.11 36.16 -45.55
CA PRO A 34 -18.22 35.71 -44.17
C PRO A 34 -17.36 34.46 -43.94
N PRO A 35 -16.86 34.25 -42.71
CA PRO A 35 -16.09 33.06 -42.36
C PRO A 35 -16.86 31.77 -42.70
N ALA A 36 -16.18 30.76 -43.23
CA ALA A 36 -16.80 29.49 -43.64
C ALA A 36 -17.39 28.69 -42.46
N VAL A 37 -16.93 28.96 -41.23
CA VAL A 37 -17.43 28.37 -39.99
C VAL A 37 -17.44 29.45 -38.92
N GLU A 38 -18.50 29.48 -38.12
CA GLU A 38 -18.55 30.36 -36.96
C GLU A 38 -17.44 30.00 -35.96
N PRO A 39 -16.69 30.99 -35.43
CA PRO A 39 -15.68 30.71 -34.42
C PRO A 39 -16.29 29.99 -33.22
N ALA A 40 -15.55 29.04 -32.66
CA ALA A 40 -15.95 28.39 -31.41
C ALA A 40 -16.13 29.46 -30.31
N ARG A 41 -17.35 29.58 -29.80
CA ARG A 41 -17.68 30.47 -28.68
C ARG A 41 -17.81 29.63 -27.42
N SER A 42 -17.44 30.21 -26.28
CA SER A 42 -17.72 29.58 -24.98
C SER A 42 -19.23 29.36 -24.84
N PRO A 43 -19.68 28.16 -24.46
CA PRO A 43 -21.10 27.89 -24.22
C PRO A 43 -21.61 28.55 -22.91
N PHE A 44 -20.73 29.19 -22.13
CA PHE A 44 -21.07 29.80 -20.85
C PHE A 44 -21.20 31.34 -20.96
N PRO A 45 -22.26 31.95 -20.40
CA PRO A 45 -22.46 33.40 -20.42
C PRO A 45 -21.42 34.18 -19.60
N ALA A 46 -20.78 33.51 -18.64
CA ALA A 46 -19.64 34.04 -17.90
C ALA A 46 -18.67 32.89 -17.58
N SER A 47 -17.36 33.17 -17.65
CA SER A 47 -16.30 32.22 -17.32
C SER A 47 -15.26 32.90 -16.43
N VAL A 48 -14.84 32.21 -15.38
CA VAL A 48 -13.74 32.66 -14.52
C VAL A 48 -12.53 31.77 -14.80
N ALA A 49 -11.42 32.39 -15.19
CA ALA A 49 -10.15 31.69 -15.29
C ALA A 49 -9.54 31.62 -13.88
N ALA A 50 -9.32 30.40 -13.38
CA ALA A 50 -8.66 30.15 -12.11
C ALA A 50 -7.57 29.09 -12.30
N THR A 51 -6.51 29.21 -11.51
CA THR A 51 -5.51 28.16 -11.35
C THR A 51 -5.80 27.38 -10.07
N GLY A 52 -5.59 26.07 -10.12
CA GLY A 52 -5.81 25.19 -8.97
C GLY A 52 -4.83 24.03 -9.00
N ILE A 53 -4.64 23.40 -7.85
CA ILE A 53 -3.81 22.20 -7.70
C ILE A 53 -4.76 21.02 -7.53
N LEU A 54 -4.46 19.91 -8.21
CA LEU A 54 -5.15 18.64 -8.02
C LEU A 54 -4.33 17.77 -7.06
N GLU A 55 -4.95 17.36 -5.96
CA GLU A 55 -4.35 16.47 -4.97
C GLU A 55 -5.09 15.14 -4.92
N ALA A 56 -4.44 14.14 -4.32
CA ALA A 56 -5.07 12.86 -4.09
C ALA A 56 -6.29 13.04 -3.15
N VAL A 57 -7.37 12.31 -3.43
CA VAL A 57 -8.60 12.32 -2.60
C VAL A 57 -8.31 11.89 -1.15
N ARG A 58 -7.23 11.13 -0.96
CA ARG A 58 -6.72 10.71 0.35
C ARG A 58 -5.29 11.22 0.54
N GLU A 59 -4.80 11.12 1.76
CA GLU A 59 -3.42 11.47 2.10
C GLU A 59 -2.39 10.62 1.34
N ASN A 60 -1.25 11.26 1.05
CA ASN A 60 -0.07 10.58 0.55
C ASN A 60 0.64 9.88 1.71
N VAL A 61 0.46 8.56 1.82
CA VAL A 61 1.06 7.75 2.88
C VAL A 61 2.51 7.39 2.55
N LYS A 62 3.44 7.80 3.43
CA LYS A 62 4.83 7.36 3.36
C LYS A 62 4.96 6.02 4.09
N ILE A 63 5.37 4.98 3.36
CA ILE A 63 5.60 3.66 3.94
C ILE A 63 7.09 3.51 4.24
N ALA A 64 7.41 3.14 5.48
CA ALA A 64 8.78 2.95 5.96
C ALA A 64 8.90 1.62 6.72
N THR A 65 10.14 1.17 6.89
CA THR A 65 10.44 -0.05 7.65
C THR A 65 10.48 0.29 9.14
N PRO A 66 9.97 -0.61 10.03
CA PRO A 66 10.01 -0.37 11.48
C PRO A 66 11.42 -0.50 12.07
N LYS A 67 12.35 -1.11 11.32
CA LYS A 67 13.74 -1.33 11.72
C LYS A 67 14.67 -1.10 10.54
N ALA A 68 15.92 -0.75 10.84
CA ALA A 68 16.99 -0.72 9.85
C ALA A 68 17.31 -2.16 9.39
N ALA A 69 17.25 -2.39 8.08
CA ALA A 69 17.56 -3.68 7.48
C ALA A 69 17.92 -3.51 6.00
N LEU A 70 18.59 -4.52 5.43
CA LEU A 70 18.81 -4.59 4.00
C LEU A 70 17.50 -4.94 3.28
N ILE A 71 17.25 -4.28 2.15
CA ILE A 71 16.14 -4.62 1.26
C ILE A 71 16.54 -5.83 0.43
N GLN A 72 15.77 -6.91 0.52
CA GLN A 72 15.97 -8.10 -0.28
C GLN A 72 15.24 -8.00 -1.61
N LYS A 73 14.01 -7.49 -1.61
CA LYS A 73 13.18 -7.38 -2.81
C LYS A 73 12.19 -6.23 -2.71
N VAL A 74 12.01 -5.51 -3.82
CA VAL A 74 10.88 -4.60 -4.05
C VAL A 74 9.94 -5.30 -5.02
N ALA A 75 8.67 -5.43 -4.66
CA ALA A 75 7.70 -6.26 -5.40
C ALA A 75 6.76 -5.45 -6.30
N VAL A 76 6.90 -4.12 -6.30
CA VAL A 76 6.03 -3.18 -7.03
C VAL A 76 6.85 -2.12 -7.74
N GLU A 77 6.27 -1.58 -8.81
CA GLU A 77 6.84 -0.46 -9.58
C GLU A 77 5.98 0.79 -9.41
N VAL A 78 6.55 1.96 -9.75
CA VAL A 78 5.83 3.24 -9.68
C VAL A 78 4.59 3.19 -10.58
N GLY A 79 3.43 3.54 -10.03
CA GLY A 79 2.14 3.48 -10.73
C GLY A 79 1.38 2.16 -10.58
N SER A 80 1.98 1.14 -9.93
CA SER A 80 1.30 -0.12 -9.63
C SER A 80 0.13 0.09 -8.66
N LYS A 81 -1.02 -0.52 -8.96
CA LYS A 81 -2.16 -0.56 -8.03
C LYS A 81 -1.99 -1.72 -7.05
N VAL A 82 -2.08 -1.44 -5.77
CA VAL A 82 -1.95 -2.43 -4.68
C VAL A 82 -3.20 -2.43 -3.80
N LYS A 83 -3.47 -3.57 -3.17
CA LYS A 83 -4.53 -3.76 -2.18
C LYS A 83 -3.95 -3.93 -0.78
N ALA A 84 -4.80 -3.81 0.23
CA ALA A 84 -4.40 -4.07 1.61
C ALA A 84 -3.95 -5.54 1.77
N GLY A 85 -2.77 -5.72 2.36
CA GLY A 85 -2.15 -7.04 2.55
C GLY A 85 -1.16 -7.44 1.44
N ASP A 86 -1.10 -6.70 0.34
CA ASP A 86 -0.12 -6.98 -0.72
C ASP A 86 1.31 -6.70 -0.23
N VAL A 87 2.23 -7.62 -0.56
CA VAL A 87 3.64 -7.45 -0.24
C VAL A 87 4.25 -6.48 -1.25
N ILE A 88 4.70 -5.32 -0.77
CA ILE A 88 5.35 -4.28 -1.60
C ILE A 88 6.87 -4.27 -1.46
N LEU A 89 7.37 -4.70 -0.29
CA LEU A 89 8.78 -4.65 0.09
C LEU A 89 9.10 -5.83 1.00
N GLN A 90 10.22 -6.50 0.75
CA GLN A 90 10.74 -7.57 1.59
C GLN A 90 12.15 -7.20 2.08
N LEU A 91 12.32 -7.26 3.40
CA LEU A 91 13.60 -7.06 4.07
C LEU A 91 14.33 -8.40 4.20
N ASP A 92 15.65 -8.33 4.34
CA ASP A 92 16.47 -9.50 4.65
C ASP A 92 16.01 -10.09 6.00
N ASP A 93 15.56 -11.33 5.94
CA ASP A 93 14.97 -12.07 7.05
C ASP A 93 15.86 -13.21 7.55
N ARG A 94 17.10 -13.34 7.06
CA ARG A 94 18.00 -14.46 7.40
C ARG A 94 18.24 -14.57 8.90
N GLU A 95 18.50 -13.47 9.58
CA GLU A 95 18.70 -13.44 11.03
C GLU A 95 17.42 -13.84 11.78
N ALA A 96 16.27 -13.33 11.35
CA ALA A 96 14.98 -13.66 11.95
C ALA A 96 14.65 -15.15 11.77
N ARG A 97 14.92 -15.71 10.58
CA ARG A 97 14.76 -17.14 10.28
C ARG A 97 15.71 -17.99 11.12
N ALA A 98 16.97 -17.61 11.25
CA ALA A 98 17.94 -18.32 12.06
C ALA A 98 17.52 -18.36 13.53
N ARG A 99 17.12 -17.21 14.09
CA ARG A 99 16.62 -17.11 15.47
C ARG A 99 15.36 -17.96 15.69
N LEU A 100 14.42 -17.91 14.74
CA LEU A 100 13.21 -18.73 14.78
C LEU A 100 13.55 -20.23 14.75
N ASN A 101 14.54 -20.63 13.96
CA ASN A 101 14.99 -22.02 13.91
C ASN A 101 15.59 -22.47 15.25
N THR A 102 16.49 -21.67 15.83
CA THR A 102 17.07 -21.96 17.15
C THR A 102 15.99 -22.11 18.22
N LEU A 103 15.01 -21.20 18.28
CA LEU A 103 13.91 -21.27 19.24
C LEU A 103 13.03 -22.51 19.03
N ARG A 104 12.77 -22.90 17.77
CA ARG A 104 12.04 -24.13 17.46
C ARG A 104 12.77 -25.38 17.94
N LEU A 105 14.09 -25.43 17.77
CA LEU A 105 14.91 -26.55 18.26
C LEU A 105 14.92 -26.60 19.79
N GLN A 106 15.03 -25.45 20.46
CA GLN A 106 14.93 -25.37 21.92
C GLN A 106 13.56 -25.84 22.43
N LEU A 107 12.47 -25.42 21.77
CA LEU A 107 11.13 -25.88 22.09
C LEU A 107 10.97 -27.39 21.90
N GLY A 108 11.57 -27.95 20.84
CA GLY A 108 11.62 -29.39 20.62
C GLY A 108 12.34 -30.14 21.73
N ALA A 109 13.49 -29.63 22.19
CA ALA A 109 14.25 -30.21 23.30
C ALA A 109 13.47 -30.16 24.62
N LEU A 110 12.80 -29.03 24.91
CA LEU A 110 11.97 -28.89 26.11
C LEU A 110 10.78 -29.85 26.09
N ARG A 111 10.12 -30.03 24.94
CA ARG A 111 9.04 -31.02 24.78
C ARG A 111 9.52 -32.45 25.01
N ALA A 112 10.67 -32.82 24.44
CA ALA A 112 11.25 -34.14 24.66
C ALA A 112 11.60 -34.36 26.15
N ALA A 113 12.11 -33.33 26.84
CA ALA A 113 12.37 -33.39 28.28
C ALA A 113 11.07 -33.52 29.10
N LEU A 114 10.00 -32.83 28.71
CA LEU A 114 8.68 -32.98 29.32
C LEU A 114 8.14 -34.40 29.14
N ASP A 115 8.24 -34.97 27.94
CA ASP A 115 7.77 -36.32 27.65
C ASP A 115 8.54 -37.37 28.47
N ALA A 116 9.86 -37.24 28.56
CA ALA A 116 10.68 -38.07 29.45
C ALA A 116 10.29 -37.90 30.93
N GLY A 117 10.02 -36.66 31.35
CA GLY A 117 9.52 -36.36 32.69
C GLY A 117 8.18 -37.06 32.97
N LYS A 118 7.24 -37.05 32.02
CA LYS A 118 5.91 -37.67 32.18
C LYS A 118 6.02 -39.17 32.39
N VAL A 119 6.95 -39.83 31.73
CA VAL A 119 7.24 -41.26 31.98
C VAL A 119 7.72 -41.48 33.42
N MET A 120 8.61 -40.62 33.92
CA MET A 120 9.10 -40.70 35.31
C MET A 120 8.01 -40.40 36.34
N GLN A 121 7.12 -39.45 36.04
CA GLN A 121 5.94 -39.17 36.86
C GLN A 121 5.00 -40.38 36.92
N ALA A 122 4.74 -41.02 35.78
CA ALA A 122 3.88 -42.20 35.70
C ALA A 122 4.46 -43.38 36.50
N ASP A 123 5.77 -43.64 36.41
CA ASP A 123 6.43 -44.65 37.25
C ASP A 123 6.31 -44.29 38.74
N ALA A 124 6.62 -43.05 39.13
CA ALA A 124 6.51 -42.64 40.53
C ALA A 124 5.09 -42.80 41.10
N ALA A 125 4.06 -42.45 40.31
CA ALA A 125 2.66 -42.63 40.68
C ALA A 125 2.28 -44.12 40.83
N ASP A 126 2.76 -44.97 39.92
CA ASP A 126 2.54 -46.42 39.97
C ASP A 126 3.25 -47.07 41.18
N GLN A 127 4.47 -46.64 41.50
CA GLN A 127 5.18 -47.05 42.71
C GLN A 127 4.43 -46.64 43.99
N LEU A 128 3.88 -45.43 44.03
CA LEU A 128 3.06 -44.96 45.15
C LEU A 128 1.79 -45.81 45.29
N ALA A 129 1.07 -46.05 44.19
CA ALA A 129 -0.15 -46.86 44.19
C ALA A 129 0.10 -48.29 44.69
N ARG A 130 1.24 -48.90 44.34
CA ARG A 130 1.66 -50.19 44.90
C ARG A 130 1.98 -50.09 46.39
N ALA A 131 2.73 -49.08 46.81
CA ALA A 131 3.09 -48.88 48.20
C ALA A 131 1.84 -48.66 49.07
N GLU A 132 0.84 -47.93 48.59
CA GLU A 132 -0.43 -47.73 49.29
C GLU A 132 -1.21 -49.03 49.48
N LYS A 133 -1.23 -49.92 48.48
CA LYS A 133 -1.84 -51.25 48.61
C LYS A 133 -1.13 -52.09 49.68
N LEU A 134 0.19 -52.17 49.63
CA LEU A 134 1.00 -52.91 50.61
C LEU A 134 0.90 -52.31 52.02
N ALA A 135 0.74 -50.99 52.14
CA ALA A 135 0.54 -50.31 53.42
C ALA A 135 -0.82 -50.65 54.06
N LYS A 136 -1.87 -50.87 53.26
CA LYS A 136 -3.18 -51.34 53.78
C LYS A 136 -3.07 -52.72 54.42
N ASP A 137 -2.25 -53.58 53.83
CA ASP A 137 -1.97 -54.92 54.35
C ASP A 137 -0.89 -54.93 55.46
N ASN A 138 -0.45 -53.76 55.94
CA ASN A 138 0.60 -53.57 56.95
C ASN A 138 1.97 -54.20 56.59
N VAL A 139 2.27 -54.35 55.29
CA VAL A 139 3.52 -54.98 54.81
C VAL A 139 4.69 -54.00 54.74
N ILE A 140 4.42 -52.69 54.66
CA ILE A 140 5.45 -51.64 54.62
C ILE A 140 5.29 -50.63 55.75
N SER A 141 6.39 -49.96 56.11
CA SER A 141 6.37 -48.90 57.13
C SER A 141 5.70 -47.62 56.62
N VAL A 142 5.21 -46.81 57.56
CA VAL A 142 4.64 -45.48 57.27
C VAL A 142 5.68 -44.57 56.61
N ASP A 143 6.95 -44.68 57.01
CA ASP A 143 8.05 -43.92 56.43
C ASP A 143 8.30 -44.30 54.97
N GLU A 144 8.24 -45.59 54.63
CA GLU A 144 8.41 -46.03 53.23
C GLU A 144 7.26 -45.51 52.36
N ARG A 145 6.02 -45.56 52.83
CA ARG A 145 4.87 -44.99 52.12
C ARG A 145 5.05 -43.48 51.88
N LYS A 146 5.41 -42.72 52.92
CA LYS A 146 5.64 -41.27 52.82
C LYS A 146 6.79 -40.94 51.86
N ARG A 147 7.86 -41.75 51.82
CA ARG A 147 8.95 -41.56 50.84
C ARG A 147 8.44 -41.65 49.40
N ARG A 148 7.56 -42.62 49.09
CA ARG A 148 6.96 -42.75 47.76
C ARG A 148 6.00 -41.60 47.45
N GLU A 149 5.24 -41.16 48.44
CA GLU A 149 4.31 -40.03 48.31
C GLU A 149 5.05 -38.73 47.95
N PHE A 150 6.09 -38.37 48.72
CA PHE A 150 6.92 -37.20 48.40
C PHE A 150 7.66 -37.36 47.07
N GLY A 151 8.05 -38.59 46.70
CA GLY A 151 8.61 -38.90 45.39
C GLY A 151 7.66 -38.52 44.25
N ALA A 152 6.41 -38.98 44.30
CA ALA A 152 5.39 -38.65 43.31
C ALA A 152 5.11 -37.14 43.24
N GLN A 153 4.89 -36.50 44.40
CA GLN A 153 4.68 -35.04 44.48
C GLN A 153 5.86 -34.24 43.89
N SER A 154 7.10 -34.72 44.09
CA SER A 154 8.29 -34.06 43.53
C SER A 154 8.32 -34.13 42.00
N TRP A 155 7.83 -35.22 41.39
CA TRP A 155 7.73 -35.35 39.94
C TRP A 155 6.58 -34.52 39.37
N ASP A 156 5.43 -34.46 40.06
CA ASP A 156 4.33 -33.57 39.69
C ASP A 156 4.80 -32.10 39.63
N ALA A 157 5.54 -31.65 40.64
CA ALA A 157 6.11 -30.31 40.67
C ALA A 157 7.13 -30.07 39.53
N ARG A 158 7.92 -31.09 39.16
CA ARG A 158 8.86 -31.00 38.02
C ARG A 158 8.13 -30.89 36.69
N ILE A 159 7.02 -31.62 36.51
CA ILE A 159 6.19 -31.51 35.31
C ILE A 159 5.55 -30.13 35.20
N ALA A 160 4.94 -29.65 36.29
CA ALA A 160 4.36 -28.30 36.31
C ALA A 160 5.39 -27.23 35.95
N LYS A 161 6.63 -27.37 36.43
CA LYS A 161 7.74 -26.49 36.03
C LYS A 161 8.06 -26.62 34.53
N SER A 162 8.24 -27.84 34.02
CA SER A 162 8.54 -28.06 32.60
C SER A 162 7.43 -27.59 31.65
N GLU A 163 6.17 -27.70 32.07
CA GLU A 163 5.03 -27.13 31.33
C GLU A 163 5.05 -25.60 31.33
N ALA A 164 5.43 -24.99 32.45
CA ALA A 164 5.61 -23.55 32.54
C ALA A 164 6.77 -23.05 31.65
N ASP A 165 7.87 -23.80 31.55
CA ASP A 165 9.02 -23.45 30.70
C ASP A 165 8.71 -23.53 29.19
N ILE A 166 7.64 -24.23 28.79
CA ILE A 166 7.20 -24.37 27.38
C ILE A 166 6.18 -23.28 26.98
N LYS A 167 5.50 -22.67 27.95
CA LYS A 167 4.41 -21.72 27.74
C LYS A 167 4.92 -20.29 27.50
#